data_AF-A0A0G2HVN1-F1
#
_entry.id   AF-A0A0G2HVN1-F1
#
_cell.length_a   1.000
_cell.length_b   1.000
_cell.length_c   1.000
_cell.angle_alpha   90.00
_cell.angle_beta   90.00
_cell.angle_gamma   90.00
#
_symmetry.space_group_name_H-M   'P 1'
#
loop_
_entity.id
_entity.type
_entity.pdbx_description
1 polymer ?
#
loop_
_entity_poly.entity_id
_entity_poly.type
_entity_poly.pdbx_seq_one_letter_code
_entity_poly.pdbx_strand_id
1 'polypeptide(L)'
;MADPASEITMGALSAIFDDSKPKVSEPIVQCVQVKPLPAQPNSPERFRAVFSDITNYVQTMLATQANHYVTSGQLVRGSFVRLKSFQANMVKGKRILIVLDLEVLARLGICEKKIGEPQPLDTKQEEQDKPQSTAISSNGFYGSRPPQQAPQQPAQRSSATTTAHANIYPIEALSPYSHKWTIKARCTNKSAIKTWHNKNGEGKLFSVNLLDDSGEIRATAFKDQCDSLYGVFEEGSVYYISSPCRVQMAKKAFSNLNNEYELTFEKDTVVEKAEEQNDVPQIRFNFTNIANLQSVEAGTTIDVIGVLKDVGEPSQILSKATSKPYDKRDLTLVDNTGYYVRLTVWGNTAKEFDSVPESVVAFKGVKVSDFNGRSLSLLSSGSMTVDPDIEDAHKLKGWYDAQGRSETFASHESMGNAAGFGDRATSVKTIVQVHEGNLGLSEKPDYFSVKATVVYIKQDTMAYPACLTDKCNKKVLQDDNGQWRCERCDQSFPRPEYRYVLSVNVCDHTGALWLSCFDEVGKALLGTSANELMELKENDERAYEELVQKANCRPWNFFCRAKMDTFQDQQRVRYQVSSVSTIDYSTESVRLAELIKSYEIS
;
A
#
# COMPACT_ATOMS: atom_id res chain seq x y z
N MET A 1 24.45 -33.43 -45.69
CA MET A 1 23.63 -33.30 -44.48
C MET A 1 23.78 -31.87 -44.01
N ALA A 2 22.68 -31.13 -43.87
CA ALA A 2 22.72 -29.74 -43.41
C ALA A 2 23.23 -29.71 -41.96
N ASP A 3 24.06 -28.72 -41.62
CA ASP A 3 24.54 -28.51 -40.25
C ASP A 3 23.33 -28.15 -39.36
N PRO A 4 22.99 -28.95 -38.32
CA PRO A 4 21.85 -28.67 -37.44
C PRO A 4 21.89 -27.28 -36.80
N ALA A 5 23.09 -26.70 -36.65
CA ALA A 5 23.25 -25.34 -36.15
C ALA A 5 22.70 -24.27 -37.11
N SER A 6 22.68 -24.53 -38.42
CA SER A 6 22.20 -23.59 -39.45
C SER A 6 20.67 -23.48 -39.53
N GLU A 7 19.95 -24.42 -38.92
CA GLU A 7 18.48 -24.47 -38.90
C GLU A 7 17.89 -23.83 -37.63
N ILE A 8 18.70 -23.52 -36.61
CA ILE A 8 18.23 -22.83 -35.40
C ILE A 8 17.95 -21.36 -35.71
N THR A 9 16.79 -20.87 -35.26
CA THR A 9 16.40 -19.46 -35.43
C THR A 9 17.09 -18.57 -34.40
N MET A 10 18.29 -18.09 -34.72
CA MET A 10 19.09 -17.26 -33.81
C MET A 10 18.38 -15.97 -33.37
N GLY A 11 18.41 -15.69 -32.06
CA GLY A 11 17.83 -14.48 -31.47
C GLY A 11 16.30 -14.48 -31.35
N ALA A 12 15.63 -15.57 -31.74
CA ALA A 12 14.18 -15.71 -31.64
C ALA A 12 13.68 -15.61 -30.21
N LEU A 13 14.41 -16.17 -29.23
CA LEU A 13 13.98 -16.13 -27.83
C LEU A 13 13.99 -14.69 -27.29
N SER A 14 14.91 -13.84 -27.73
CA SER A 14 14.88 -12.41 -27.35
C SER A 14 13.74 -11.67 -28.01
N ALA A 15 13.45 -11.94 -29.29
CA ALA A 15 12.34 -11.30 -30.01
C ALA A 15 10.95 -11.68 -29.48
N ILE A 16 10.81 -12.85 -28.83
CA ILE A 16 9.56 -13.25 -28.19
C ILE A 16 9.18 -12.35 -27.00
N PHE A 17 10.17 -11.81 -26.27
CA PHE A 17 9.98 -10.99 -25.07
C PHE A 17 10.26 -9.50 -25.30
N ASP A 18 10.47 -9.07 -26.55
CA ASP A 18 10.78 -7.69 -26.92
C ASP A 18 9.95 -7.29 -28.14
N ASP A 19 8.92 -6.48 -27.92
CA ASP A 19 7.98 -6.04 -28.97
C ASP A 19 8.63 -5.13 -30.04
N SER A 20 9.85 -4.66 -29.80
CA SER A 20 10.60 -3.86 -30.79
C SER A 20 11.30 -4.68 -31.88
N LYS A 21 11.37 -6.02 -31.73
CA LYS A 21 12.08 -6.92 -32.65
C LYS A 21 11.10 -7.68 -33.57
N PRO A 22 11.53 -8.05 -34.80
CA PRO A 22 10.70 -8.84 -35.70
C PRO A 22 10.43 -10.23 -35.13
N LYS A 23 9.15 -10.53 -34.88
CA LYS A 23 8.71 -11.81 -34.29
C LYS A 23 8.71 -12.91 -35.35
N VAL A 24 9.34 -14.04 -35.03
CA VAL A 24 9.26 -15.27 -35.84
C VAL A 24 8.11 -16.12 -35.31
N SER A 25 7.19 -16.50 -36.20
CA SER A 25 5.97 -17.24 -35.82
C SER A 25 6.26 -18.66 -35.33
N GLU A 26 7.22 -19.35 -35.95
CA GLU A 26 7.57 -20.74 -35.62
C GLU A 26 9.08 -20.94 -35.48
N PRO A 27 9.71 -20.43 -34.40
CA PRO A 27 11.14 -20.52 -34.22
C PRO A 27 11.60 -21.96 -33.92
N ILE A 28 12.76 -22.31 -34.47
CA ILE A 28 13.43 -23.59 -34.21
C ILE A 28 14.49 -23.38 -33.13
N VAL A 29 14.41 -24.18 -32.07
CA VAL A 29 15.27 -24.09 -30.87
C VAL A 29 15.83 -25.46 -30.48
N GLN A 30 16.98 -25.48 -29.81
CA GLN A 30 17.56 -26.69 -29.24
C GLN A 30 17.07 -26.90 -27.80
N CYS A 31 16.66 -28.13 -27.49
CA CYS A 31 16.36 -28.55 -26.14
C CYS A 31 17.65 -28.86 -25.36
N VAL A 32 18.01 -28.03 -24.39
CA VAL A 32 19.25 -28.19 -23.62
C VAL A 32 19.04 -29.05 -22.37
N GLN A 33 17.83 -29.03 -21.81
CA GLN A 33 17.48 -29.77 -20.60
C GLN A 33 15.98 -30.02 -20.54
N VAL A 34 15.56 -31.21 -20.10
CA VAL A 34 14.16 -31.53 -19.76
C VAL A 34 14.18 -32.23 -18.40
N LYS A 35 13.31 -31.80 -17.47
CA LYS A 35 13.13 -32.43 -16.16
C LYS A 35 11.66 -32.49 -15.76
N PRO A 36 11.20 -33.60 -15.15
CA PRO A 36 9.88 -33.65 -14.51
C PRO A 36 9.88 -32.73 -13.29
N LEU A 37 8.73 -32.09 -13.04
CA LEU A 37 8.49 -31.35 -11.80
C LEU A 37 7.78 -32.25 -10.79
N PRO A 38 8.01 -32.06 -9.48
CA PRO A 38 7.38 -32.86 -8.44
C PRO A 38 5.85 -32.76 -8.54
N ALA A 39 5.18 -33.91 -8.64
CA ALA A 39 3.73 -33.99 -8.77
C ALA A 39 3.05 -33.57 -7.45
N GLN A 40 2.03 -32.71 -7.54
CA GLN A 40 1.10 -32.49 -6.43
C GLN A 40 -0.04 -33.52 -6.48
N PRO A 41 -0.57 -33.98 -5.33
CA PRO A 41 -1.69 -34.93 -5.32
C PRO A 41 -2.88 -34.37 -6.12
N ASN A 42 -3.47 -35.19 -7.00
CA ASN A 42 -4.55 -34.86 -7.94
C ASN A 42 -4.22 -33.90 -9.12
N SER A 43 -2.95 -33.64 -9.43
CA SER A 43 -2.60 -32.83 -10.62
C SER A 43 -1.90 -33.65 -11.71
N PRO A 44 -2.13 -33.37 -13.01
CA PRO A 44 -1.40 -34.02 -14.10
C PRO A 44 0.09 -33.70 -14.03
N GLU A 45 0.94 -34.64 -14.46
CA GLU A 45 2.40 -34.46 -14.50
C GLU A 45 2.79 -33.20 -15.28
N ARG A 46 3.82 -32.50 -14.82
CA ARG A 46 4.31 -31.28 -15.49
C ARG A 46 5.80 -31.41 -15.77
N PHE A 47 6.21 -30.98 -16.95
CA PHE A 47 7.61 -31.01 -17.36
C PHE A 47 8.14 -29.59 -17.58
N ARG A 48 9.38 -29.36 -17.12
CA ARG A 48 10.14 -28.14 -17.40
C ARG A 48 11.21 -28.46 -18.44
N ALA A 49 11.25 -27.67 -19.50
CA ALA A 49 12.29 -27.71 -20.52
C ALA A 49 13.13 -26.42 -20.49
N VAL A 50 14.35 -26.47 -21.00
CA VAL A 50 15.19 -25.29 -21.26
C VAL A 50 15.49 -25.29 -22.75
N PHE A 51 14.98 -24.30 -23.46
CA PHE A 51 15.20 -24.12 -24.89
C PHE A 51 16.25 -23.05 -25.14
N SER A 52 17.05 -23.23 -26.18
CA SER A 52 18.10 -22.31 -26.59
C SER A 52 18.08 -22.05 -28.09
N ASP A 53 18.35 -20.81 -28.47
CA ASP A 53 18.47 -20.33 -29.85
C ASP A 53 19.93 -19.95 -30.20
N ILE A 54 20.92 -20.63 -29.61
CA ILE A 54 22.37 -20.38 -29.73
C ILE A 54 22.84 -19.12 -28.99
N THR A 55 22.08 -18.03 -29.02
CA THR A 55 22.44 -16.74 -28.38
C THR A 55 21.92 -16.66 -26.95
N ASN A 56 20.71 -17.15 -26.73
CA ASN A 56 20.02 -17.12 -25.45
C ASN A 56 19.44 -18.48 -25.08
N TYR A 57 19.13 -18.64 -23.80
CA TYR A 57 18.28 -19.73 -23.34
C TYR A 57 17.23 -19.21 -22.38
N VAL A 58 16.07 -19.85 -22.39
CA VAL A 58 14.92 -19.49 -21.54
C VAL A 58 14.35 -20.72 -20.85
N GLN A 59 13.93 -20.55 -19.59
CA GLN A 59 13.20 -21.59 -18.88
C GLN A 59 11.80 -21.70 -19.45
N THR A 60 11.40 -22.92 -19.80
CA THR A 60 10.15 -23.19 -20.48
C THR A 60 9.29 -24.20 -19.72
N MET A 61 8.01 -23.91 -19.59
CA MET A 61 7.00 -24.81 -19.06
C MET A 61 6.22 -25.43 -20.21
N LEU A 62 6.14 -26.76 -20.25
CA LEU A 62 5.33 -27.47 -21.24
C LEU A 62 3.89 -27.57 -20.74
N ALA A 63 2.93 -27.26 -21.62
CA ALA A 63 1.52 -27.52 -21.36
C ALA A 63 1.26 -29.03 -21.26
N THR A 64 0.23 -29.43 -20.50
CA THR A 64 -0.11 -30.84 -20.26
C THR A 64 -0.36 -31.62 -21.55
N GLN A 65 -0.90 -30.97 -22.57
CA GLN A 65 -1.12 -31.55 -23.90
C GLN A 65 0.19 -31.92 -24.61
N ALA A 66 1.31 -31.25 -24.34
CA ALA A 66 2.62 -31.53 -24.93
C ALA A 66 3.45 -32.54 -24.11
N ASN A 67 2.95 -33.04 -22.98
CA ASN A 67 3.65 -34.00 -22.13
C ASN A 67 3.98 -35.31 -22.85
N HIS A 68 3.13 -35.73 -23.80
CA HIS A 68 3.32 -36.97 -24.55
C HIS A 68 4.65 -37.01 -25.30
N TYR A 69 5.21 -35.86 -25.70
CA TYR A 69 6.54 -35.78 -26.33
C TYR A 69 7.67 -36.15 -25.37
N VAL A 70 7.52 -35.86 -24.07
CA VAL A 70 8.52 -36.22 -23.04
C VAL A 70 8.34 -37.67 -22.59
N THR A 71 7.09 -38.10 -22.34
CA THR A 71 6.80 -39.47 -21.86
C THR A 71 7.05 -40.54 -22.91
N SER A 72 6.87 -40.22 -24.20
CA SER A 72 7.23 -41.11 -25.33
C SER A 72 8.72 -41.11 -25.67
N GLY A 73 9.53 -40.26 -25.02
CA GLY A 73 10.97 -40.15 -25.26
C GLY A 73 11.35 -39.44 -26.57
N GLN A 74 10.42 -38.76 -27.25
CA GLN A 74 10.71 -38.00 -28.47
C GLN A 74 11.45 -36.69 -28.16
N LEU A 75 11.08 -36.01 -27.06
CA LEU A 75 11.72 -34.79 -26.60
C LEU A 75 12.76 -35.13 -25.52
N VAL A 76 14.02 -35.19 -25.92
CA VAL A 76 15.16 -35.44 -25.04
C VAL A 76 16.17 -34.29 -25.10
N ARG A 77 17.15 -34.30 -24.19
CA ARG A 77 18.27 -33.36 -24.25
C ARG A 77 18.99 -33.51 -25.59
N GLY A 78 19.18 -32.40 -26.28
CA GLY A 78 19.80 -32.33 -27.60
C GLY A 78 18.82 -32.40 -28.78
N SER A 79 17.52 -32.62 -28.54
CA SER A 79 16.50 -32.60 -29.59
C SER A 79 16.27 -31.17 -30.11
N PHE A 80 15.97 -31.05 -31.40
CA PHE A 80 15.55 -29.80 -32.02
C PHE A 80 14.04 -29.73 -32.11
N VAL A 81 13.49 -28.57 -31.76
CA VAL A 81 12.05 -28.37 -31.62
C VAL A 81 11.65 -27.12 -32.38
N ARG A 82 10.58 -27.23 -33.17
CA ARG A 82 9.87 -26.07 -33.72
C ARG A 82 8.73 -25.71 -32.78
N LEU A 83 8.72 -24.48 -32.28
CA LEU A 83 7.66 -23.98 -31.41
C LEU A 83 6.50 -23.50 -32.28
N LYS A 84 5.33 -24.13 -32.20
CA LYS A 84 4.14 -23.77 -33.00
C LYS A 84 3.23 -22.80 -32.28
N SER A 85 3.08 -22.98 -30.97
CA SER A 85 2.24 -22.13 -30.14
C SER A 85 2.86 -21.98 -28.75
N PHE A 86 3.07 -20.73 -28.34
CA PHE A 86 3.73 -20.39 -27.09
C PHE A 86 3.28 -19.02 -26.57
N GLN A 87 3.43 -18.81 -25.27
CA GLN A 87 3.13 -17.57 -24.57
C GLN A 87 4.33 -17.13 -23.72
N ALA A 88 4.69 -15.86 -23.83
CA ALA A 88 5.77 -15.25 -23.08
C ALA A 88 5.22 -14.65 -21.77
N ASN A 89 5.74 -15.09 -20.62
CA ASN A 89 5.33 -14.59 -19.30
C ASN A 89 6.54 -14.10 -18.52
N MET A 90 6.29 -13.16 -17.59
CA MET A 90 7.29 -12.67 -16.65
C MET A 90 6.82 -12.96 -15.24
N VAL A 91 7.59 -13.77 -14.50
CA VAL A 91 7.25 -14.20 -13.13
C VAL A 91 8.43 -13.89 -12.23
N LYS A 92 8.21 -13.04 -11.21
CA LYS A 92 9.25 -12.62 -10.25
C LYS A 92 10.52 -12.08 -10.93
N GLY A 93 10.34 -11.25 -11.97
CA GLY A 93 11.45 -10.65 -12.73
C GLY A 93 12.21 -11.61 -13.66
N LYS A 94 11.78 -12.88 -13.78
CA LYS A 94 12.34 -13.85 -14.72
C LYS A 94 11.40 -14.09 -15.90
N ARG A 95 11.93 -14.06 -17.11
CA ARG A 95 11.26 -14.42 -18.36
C ARG A 95 11.09 -15.93 -18.43
N ILE A 96 9.84 -16.37 -18.49
CA ILE A 96 9.44 -17.78 -18.61
C ILE A 96 8.61 -17.94 -19.87
N LEU A 97 8.93 -18.95 -20.67
CA LEU A 97 8.15 -19.31 -21.84
C LEU A 97 7.16 -20.43 -21.48
N ILE A 98 5.91 -20.33 -21.89
CA ILE A 98 4.92 -21.41 -21.78
C ILE A 98 4.65 -21.93 -23.18
N VAL A 99 5.02 -23.18 -23.46
CA VAL A 99 4.81 -23.78 -24.79
C VAL A 99 3.53 -24.61 -24.75
N LEU A 100 2.56 -24.21 -25.57
CA LEU A 100 1.27 -24.88 -25.73
C LEU A 100 1.39 -26.00 -26.76
N ASP A 101 2.08 -25.77 -27.87
CA ASP A 101 2.28 -26.75 -28.94
C ASP A 101 3.67 -26.66 -29.56
N LEU A 102 4.24 -27.83 -29.88
CA LEU A 102 5.59 -27.98 -30.41
C LEU A 102 5.69 -29.20 -31.33
N GLU A 103 6.64 -29.15 -32.25
CA GLU A 103 6.98 -30.27 -33.15
C GLU A 103 8.46 -30.63 -32.97
N VAL A 104 8.74 -31.90 -32.63
CA VAL A 104 10.11 -32.40 -32.53
C VAL A 104 10.63 -32.77 -33.93
N LEU A 105 11.70 -32.11 -34.35
CA LEU A 105 12.29 -32.28 -35.68
C LEU A 105 13.26 -33.48 -35.71
N ALA A 106 12.72 -34.71 -35.72
CA ALA A 106 13.52 -35.94 -35.73
C ALA A 106 14.55 -36.02 -36.88
N ARG A 107 14.28 -35.35 -38.01
CA ARG A 107 15.18 -35.27 -39.18
C ARG A 107 16.54 -34.63 -38.88
N LEU A 108 16.63 -33.79 -37.84
CA LEU A 108 17.85 -33.07 -37.45
C LEU A 108 18.73 -33.88 -36.47
N GLY A 109 18.26 -35.05 -36.03
CA GLY A 109 18.96 -35.90 -35.06
C GLY A 109 18.98 -35.31 -33.64
N ILE A 110 19.79 -35.93 -32.78
CA ILE A 110 20.02 -35.50 -31.40
C ILE A 110 21.45 -34.99 -31.31
N CYS A 111 21.63 -33.72 -30.94
CA CYS A 111 22.94 -33.15 -30.69
C CYS A 111 23.15 -33.00 -29.17
N GLU A 112 23.91 -33.93 -28.57
CA GLU A 112 24.16 -33.91 -27.12
C GLU A 112 24.97 -32.69 -26.66
N LYS A 113 25.78 -32.13 -27.57
CA LYS A 113 26.53 -30.91 -27.31
C LYS A 113 25.62 -29.69 -27.47
N LYS A 114 25.68 -28.80 -26.48
CA LYS A 114 25.04 -27.49 -26.52
C LYS A 114 25.68 -26.70 -27.68
N ILE A 115 24.87 -26.17 -28.58
CA ILE A 115 25.36 -25.40 -29.73
C ILE A 115 25.51 -23.93 -29.30
N GLY A 116 26.73 -23.40 -29.38
CA GLY A 116 27.10 -22.05 -28.95
C GLY A 116 27.23 -21.85 -27.43
N GLU A 117 27.43 -20.60 -27.01
CA GLU A 117 27.49 -20.16 -25.61
C GLU A 117 26.28 -19.26 -25.26
N PRO A 118 25.05 -19.80 -25.25
CA PRO A 118 23.87 -18.98 -25.02
C PRO A 118 23.82 -18.47 -23.58
N GLN A 119 23.50 -17.19 -23.45
CA GLN A 119 23.35 -16.48 -22.18
C GLN A 119 21.90 -16.55 -21.66
N PRO A 120 21.67 -16.50 -20.35
CA PRO A 120 20.30 -16.38 -19.82
C PRO A 120 19.65 -15.11 -20.39
N LEU A 121 18.36 -15.19 -20.77
CA LEU A 121 17.63 -14.06 -21.35
C LEU A 121 17.39 -12.89 -20.37
N ASP A 122 17.88 -12.95 -19.13
CA ASP A 122 17.74 -11.91 -18.10
C ASP A 122 19.07 -11.65 -17.36
N THR A 123 19.78 -10.59 -17.74
CA THR A 123 20.45 -9.66 -16.82
C THR A 123 20.87 -8.39 -17.58
N LYS A 124 20.16 -7.28 -17.36
CA LYS A 124 20.72 -5.92 -17.56
C LYS A 124 20.20 -5.03 -16.43
N GLN A 125 20.98 -4.94 -15.36
CA GLN A 125 21.18 -3.68 -14.67
C GLN A 125 22.37 -3.01 -15.35
N GLU A 126 22.22 -1.73 -15.64
CA GLU A 126 23.27 -0.89 -16.23
C GLU A 126 24.45 -0.81 -15.25
N GLU A 127 25.58 -1.39 -15.65
CA GLU A 127 26.88 -1.11 -15.05
C GLU A 127 27.42 0.21 -15.63
N GLN A 128 27.65 1.20 -14.76
CA GLN A 128 28.61 2.27 -15.00
C GLN A 128 29.61 2.36 -13.83
N ASP A 129 30.88 2.28 -14.22
CA ASP A 129 32.12 2.66 -13.54
C ASP A 129 32.65 1.85 -12.32
N LYS A 130 33.64 0.98 -12.62
CA LYS A 130 35.05 1.26 -12.24
C LYS A 130 36.07 0.48 -13.09
N PRO A 131 37.29 1.03 -13.29
CA PRO A 131 38.19 0.69 -14.40
C PRO A 131 39.12 -0.51 -14.15
N GLN A 132 39.47 -1.16 -15.26
CA GLN A 132 40.34 -2.30 -15.42
C GLN A 132 41.83 -1.88 -15.50
N SER A 133 42.74 -2.68 -14.91
CA SER A 133 44.17 -2.75 -15.26
C SER A 133 44.56 -4.23 -15.37
N THR A 134 44.66 -4.78 -16.59
CA THR A 134 45.87 -5.05 -17.39
C THR A 134 47.02 -5.77 -16.66
N ALA A 135 47.24 -7.07 -16.96
CA ALA A 135 48.40 -7.55 -17.72
C ALA A 135 48.64 -9.09 -17.64
N ILE A 136 48.63 -9.72 -18.83
CA ILE A 136 49.60 -10.70 -19.40
C ILE A 136 49.64 -12.17 -18.91
N SER A 137 49.02 -13.03 -19.74
CA SER A 137 49.51 -14.20 -20.50
C SER A 137 50.72 -15.05 -20.05
N SER A 138 50.51 -16.38 -19.97
CA SER A 138 51.22 -17.47 -20.72
C SER A 138 50.90 -18.84 -20.09
N ASN A 139 51.02 -20.05 -20.66
CA ASN A 139 50.91 -20.67 -21.99
C ASN A 139 51.39 -22.15 -21.79
N GLY A 140 50.61 -23.17 -22.19
CA GLY A 140 51.07 -24.57 -22.43
C GLY A 140 51.35 -25.47 -21.20
N PHE A 141 51.38 -26.81 -21.24
CA PHE A 141 51.22 -27.84 -22.29
C PHE A 141 51.47 -29.25 -21.66
N TYR A 142 50.61 -30.24 -21.97
CA TYR A 142 50.73 -31.72 -21.91
C TYR A 142 51.03 -32.54 -20.62
N GLY A 143 50.29 -33.66 -20.47
CA GLY A 143 50.80 -34.89 -19.85
C GLY A 143 49.77 -35.80 -19.17
N SER A 144 49.31 -36.85 -19.84
CA SER A 144 48.38 -37.87 -19.33
C SER A 144 49.06 -39.02 -18.57
N ARG A 145 48.51 -39.47 -17.42
CA ARG A 145 48.02 -40.86 -17.15
C ARG A 145 47.66 -41.12 -15.65
N PRO A 146 46.70 -42.02 -15.36
CA PRO A 146 46.26 -42.47 -14.02
C PRO A 146 47.13 -43.67 -13.53
N PRO A 147 46.98 -44.33 -12.34
CA PRO A 147 45.78 -44.52 -11.50
C PRO A 147 46.04 -44.63 -9.96
N GLN A 148 45.01 -45.06 -9.22
CA GLN A 148 44.99 -45.87 -7.98
C GLN A 148 44.35 -45.26 -6.71
N GLN A 149 43.20 -45.86 -6.39
CA GLN A 149 42.61 -45.96 -5.07
C GLN A 149 43.45 -46.89 -4.18
N ALA A 150 43.62 -46.50 -2.92
CA ALA A 150 43.67 -47.43 -1.79
C ALA A 150 43.11 -46.75 -0.52
N PRO A 151 42.51 -47.52 0.41
CA PRO A 151 41.55 -47.02 1.40
C PRO A 151 42.17 -46.82 2.79
N GLN A 152 41.71 -45.83 3.55
CA GLN A 152 41.93 -45.81 5.01
C GLN A 152 40.68 -45.37 5.79
N GLN A 153 40.41 -46.22 6.78
CA GLN A 153 39.35 -46.22 7.78
C GLN A 153 39.50 -45.11 8.84
N PRO A 154 38.48 -44.90 9.70
CA PRO A 154 38.16 -43.61 10.27
C PRO A 154 38.96 -43.29 11.54
N ALA A 155 39.59 -42.11 11.57
CA ALA A 155 40.03 -41.51 12.81
C ALA A 155 38.87 -40.75 13.44
N GLN A 156 38.30 -41.32 14.51
CA GLN A 156 37.49 -40.59 15.47
C GLN A 156 38.32 -39.41 16.00
N ARG A 157 37.92 -38.20 15.64
CA ARG A 157 38.16 -37.01 16.45
C ARG A 157 36.82 -36.35 16.74
N SER A 158 36.39 -36.61 17.97
CA SER A 158 35.44 -35.80 18.70
C SER A 158 35.92 -34.35 18.76
N SER A 159 35.28 -33.48 17.99
CA SER A 159 35.15 -32.07 18.29
C SER A 159 33.71 -31.67 17.98
N ALA A 160 32.83 -31.93 18.95
CA ALA A 160 31.55 -31.28 19.01
C ALA A 160 31.77 -29.85 19.49
N THR A 161 31.74 -28.90 18.56
CA THR A 161 31.25 -27.52 18.68
C THR A 161 31.43 -26.83 17.32
N THR A 162 30.41 -26.08 16.89
CA THR A 162 30.31 -25.26 15.64
C THR A 162 29.80 -25.93 14.34
N THR A 163 28.67 -26.64 14.38
CA THR A 163 27.82 -26.84 13.17
C THR A 163 26.32 -26.76 13.51
N ALA A 164 25.88 -25.71 14.21
CA ALA A 164 24.46 -25.56 14.62
C ALA A 164 23.56 -24.92 13.55
N HIS A 165 24.11 -24.16 12.59
CA HIS A 165 23.32 -23.41 11.59
C HIS A 165 23.44 -23.99 10.17
N ALA A 166 23.36 -25.32 10.00
CA ALA A 166 23.66 -25.98 8.72
C ALA A 166 22.68 -25.62 7.58
N ASN A 167 21.48 -25.10 7.88
CA ASN A 167 20.44 -24.81 6.89
C ASN A 167 19.82 -23.41 7.11
N ILE A 168 20.54 -22.36 6.70
CA ILE A 168 20.01 -20.99 6.68
C ILE A 168 19.09 -20.83 5.44
N TYR A 169 17.84 -20.46 5.68
CA TYR A 169 16.82 -20.19 4.65
C TYR A 169 16.57 -18.68 4.55
N PRO A 170 16.34 -18.15 3.34
CA PRO A 170 15.80 -16.80 3.18
C PRO A 170 14.33 -16.75 3.62
N ILE A 171 13.92 -15.63 4.21
CA ILE A 171 12.55 -15.34 4.66
C ILE A 171 11.52 -15.58 3.55
N GLU A 172 11.80 -15.19 2.31
CA GLU A 172 10.87 -15.43 1.18
C GLU A 172 10.67 -16.91 0.82
N ALA A 173 11.61 -17.78 1.19
CA ALA A 173 11.49 -19.22 0.93
C ALA A 173 10.76 -19.97 2.06
N LEU A 174 10.35 -19.28 3.12
CA LEU A 174 9.54 -19.86 4.18
C LEU A 174 8.17 -20.26 3.63
N SER A 175 7.79 -21.49 3.91
CA SER A 175 6.46 -21.99 3.58
C SER A 175 5.95 -22.91 4.69
N PRO A 176 4.62 -23.05 4.85
CA PRO A 176 4.03 -23.97 5.82
C PRO A 176 4.44 -25.45 5.67
N TYR A 177 4.97 -25.82 4.50
CA TYR A 177 5.39 -27.18 4.17
C TYR A 177 6.86 -27.49 4.49
N SER A 178 7.65 -26.47 4.85
CA SER A 178 9.04 -26.65 5.27
C SER A 178 9.13 -26.73 6.79
N HIS A 179 9.54 -27.89 7.31
CA HIS A 179 9.58 -28.16 8.74
C HIS A 179 10.98 -28.07 9.37
N LYS A 180 12.03 -27.87 8.56
CA LYS A 180 13.42 -27.73 9.02
C LYS A 180 14.10 -26.56 8.34
N TRP A 181 14.12 -25.41 9.01
CA TRP A 181 14.75 -24.20 8.55
C TRP A 181 15.26 -23.39 9.72
N THR A 182 16.31 -22.62 9.46
CA THR A 182 16.82 -21.57 10.34
C THR A 182 16.87 -20.30 9.53
N ILE A 183 16.37 -19.19 10.05
CA ILE A 183 16.55 -17.86 9.42
C ILE A 183 17.56 -17.05 10.23
N LYS A 184 18.38 -16.25 9.54
CA LYS A 184 19.24 -15.23 10.13
C LYS A 184 18.60 -13.89 9.82
N ALA A 185 17.98 -13.25 10.81
CA ALA A 185 17.21 -12.03 10.58
C ALA A 185 17.44 -10.99 11.66
N ARG A 186 17.42 -9.71 11.26
CA ARG A 186 17.47 -8.56 12.16
C ARG A 186 16.08 -8.24 12.67
N CYS A 187 15.94 -8.04 13.98
CA CYS A 187 14.71 -7.52 14.56
C CYS A 187 14.59 -6.04 14.24
N THR A 188 13.65 -5.65 13.37
CA THR A 188 13.47 -4.24 12.95
C THR A 188 12.48 -3.49 13.83
N ASN A 189 11.48 -4.19 14.37
CA ASN A 189 10.48 -3.61 15.24
C ASN A 189 9.98 -4.66 16.24
N LYS A 190 9.72 -4.24 17.48
CA LYS A 190 9.17 -5.05 18.55
C LYS A 190 7.96 -4.35 19.16
N SER A 191 6.79 -4.99 19.09
CA SER A 191 5.58 -4.44 19.69
C SER A 191 5.55 -4.64 21.20
N ALA A 192 4.92 -3.72 21.92
CA ALA A 192 4.57 -3.92 23.34
C ALA A 192 3.68 -5.17 23.56
N ILE A 193 3.74 -5.71 24.78
CA ILE A 193 2.90 -6.85 25.19
C ILE A 193 1.43 -6.40 25.21
N LYS A 194 0.60 -7.08 24.42
CA LYS A 194 -0.85 -6.90 24.40
C LYS A 194 -1.51 -8.03 25.16
N THR A 195 -2.41 -7.71 26.08
CA THR A 195 -3.24 -8.68 26.80
C THR A 195 -4.63 -8.76 26.18
N TRP A 196 -5.24 -9.94 26.25
CA TRP A 196 -6.62 -10.19 25.85
C TRP A 196 -7.31 -11.05 26.89
N HIS A 197 -8.61 -10.84 27.06
CA HIS A 197 -9.45 -11.61 27.97
C HIS A 197 -10.73 -12.02 27.24
N ASN A 198 -10.87 -13.30 26.97
CA ASN A 198 -12.06 -13.88 26.33
C ASN A 198 -12.72 -14.89 27.28
N LYS A 199 -13.94 -15.34 26.93
CA LYS A 199 -14.65 -16.40 27.68
C LYS A 199 -13.85 -17.71 27.84
N ASN A 200 -12.88 -17.95 26.96
CA ASN A 200 -12.05 -19.15 26.93
C ASN A 200 -10.67 -18.96 27.61
N GLY A 201 -10.44 -17.82 28.27
CA GLY A 201 -9.23 -17.54 29.04
C GLY A 201 -8.65 -16.15 28.79
N GLU A 202 -7.64 -15.82 29.58
CA GLU A 202 -6.77 -14.67 29.39
C GLU A 202 -5.46 -15.08 28.71
N GLY A 203 -4.86 -14.14 27.99
CA GLY A 203 -3.58 -14.37 27.34
C GLY A 203 -2.86 -13.06 27.03
N LYS A 204 -1.59 -13.20 26.67
CA LYS A 204 -0.74 -12.11 26.22
C LYS A 204 -0.04 -12.49 24.93
N LEU A 205 0.30 -11.48 24.14
CA LEU A 205 1.07 -11.65 22.92
C LEU A 205 1.98 -10.45 22.69
N PHE A 206 3.07 -10.68 21.99
CA PHE A 206 3.85 -9.64 21.35
C PHE A 206 4.24 -10.09 19.95
N SER A 207 4.54 -9.13 19.08
CA SER A 207 4.99 -9.39 17.72
C SER A 207 6.29 -8.66 17.44
N VAL A 208 7.11 -9.24 16.58
CA VAL A 208 8.34 -8.66 16.06
C VAL A 208 8.34 -8.69 14.54
N ASN A 209 8.93 -7.69 13.91
CA ASN A 209 9.22 -7.70 12.49
C ASN A 209 10.69 -8.09 12.30
N LEU A 210 10.93 -9.00 11.37
CA LEU A 210 12.22 -9.59 11.07
C LEU A 210 12.59 -9.26 9.63
N LEU A 211 13.85 -8.88 9.40
CA LEU A 211 14.38 -8.50 8.09
C LEU A 211 15.63 -9.32 7.77
N ASP A 212 15.70 -9.87 6.56
CA ASP A 212 16.90 -10.49 5.97
C ASP A 212 17.16 -9.94 4.55
N ASP A 213 18.13 -10.51 3.83
CA ASP A 213 18.45 -10.14 2.43
C ASP A 213 17.31 -10.34 1.44
N SER A 214 16.36 -11.22 1.76
CA SER A 214 15.27 -11.62 0.87
C SER A 214 13.99 -10.82 1.12
N GLY A 215 13.69 -10.43 2.36
CA GLY A 215 12.49 -9.68 2.66
C GLY A 215 12.19 -9.52 4.15
N GLU A 216 10.96 -9.10 4.43
CA GLU A 216 10.46 -8.86 5.79
C GLU A 216 9.39 -9.90 6.15
N ILE A 217 9.38 -10.35 7.40
CA ILE A 217 8.32 -11.22 7.94
C ILE A 217 7.98 -10.84 9.36
N ARG A 218 6.71 -11.00 9.72
CA ARG A 218 6.24 -10.77 11.08
C ARG A 218 6.25 -12.09 11.84
N ALA A 219 6.75 -12.07 13.07
CA ALA A 219 6.63 -13.18 14.01
C ALA A 219 5.82 -12.77 15.25
N THR A 220 4.98 -13.66 15.77
CA THR A 220 4.15 -13.42 16.96
C THR A 220 4.39 -14.49 18.01
N ALA A 221 4.61 -14.08 19.26
CA ALA A 221 4.69 -14.97 20.42
C ALA A 221 3.41 -14.87 21.25
N PHE A 222 2.87 -16.00 21.70
CA PHE A 222 1.68 -16.07 22.54
C PHE A 222 1.98 -16.69 23.91
N LYS A 223 1.24 -16.25 24.93
CA LYS A 223 1.24 -16.81 26.30
C LYS A 223 2.65 -16.91 26.88
N ASP A 224 3.10 -18.12 27.21
CA ASP A 224 4.40 -18.39 27.83
C ASP A 224 5.58 -17.96 26.93
N GLN A 225 5.41 -18.03 25.61
CA GLN A 225 6.44 -17.56 24.66
C GLN A 225 6.58 -16.04 24.67
N CYS A 226 5.54 -15.33 25.11
CA CYS A 226 5.64 -13.91 25.36
C CYS A 226 6.62 -13.62 26.49
N ASP A 227 6.63 -14.42 27.55
CA ASP A 227 7.52 -14.16 28.69
C ASP A 227 8.95 -14.56 28.43
N SER A 228 9.17 -15.70 27.78
CA SER A 228 10.51 -16.22 27.50
C SER A 228 11.24 -15.37 26.47
N LEU A 229 10.58 -15.01 25.36
CA LEU A 229 11.25 -14.39 24.21
C LEU A 229 11.25 -12.86 24.26
N TYR A 230 10.37 -12.22 25.03
CA TYR A 230 10.31 -10.76 25.07
C TYR A 230 11.59 -10.14 25.64
N GLY A 231 12.25 -10.78 26.61
CA GLY A 231 13.54 -10.31 27.12
C GLY A 231 14.70 -10.55 26.15
N VAL A 232 14.57 -11.53 25.25
CA VAL A 232 15.64 -11.95 24.32
C VAL A 232 15.71 -11.03 23.10
N PHE A 233 14.55 -10.62 22.57
CA PHE A 233 14.47 -9.74 21.41
C PHE A 233 14.75 -8.27 21.76
N GLU A 234 15.75 -7.71 21.11
CA GLU A 234 16.15 -6.30 21.13
C GLU A 234 16.07 -5.77 19.70
N GLU A 235 15.52 -4.57 19.53
CA GLU A 235 15.47 -3.91 18.23
C GLU A 235 16.88 -3.63 17.72
N GLY A 236 17.11 -3.83 16.42
CA GLY A 236 18.41 -3.66 15.78
C GLY A 236 19.34 -4.88 15.88
N SER A 237 19.11 -5.82 16.80
CA SER A 237 19.94 -7.03 16.94
C SER A 237 19.59 -8.12 15.91
N VAL A 238 20.59 -8.94 15.55
CA VAL A 238 20.44 -10.07 14.61
C VAL A 238 20.26 -11.37 15.40
N TYR A 239 19.32 -12.21 14.96
CA TYR A 239 18.98 -13.47 15.61
C TYR A 239 18.97 -14.62 14.60
N TYR A 240 19.41 -15.78 15.07
CA TYR A 240 19.15 -17.07 14.45
C TYR A 240 17.86 -17.64 15.05
N ILE A 241 16.85 -17.78 14.21
CA ILE A 241 15.55 -18.34 14.60
C ILE A 241 15.39 -19.67 13.89
N SER A 242 15.32 -20.75 14.67
CA SER A 242 15.23 -22.12 14.15
C SER A 242 13.88 -22.75 14.43
N SER A 243 13.46 -23.65 13.53
CA SER A 243 12.30 -24.52 13.72
C SER A 243 12.39 -25.30 15.05
N PRO A 244 11.27 -25.57 15.74
CA PRO A 244 9.87 -25.42 15.30
C PRO A 244 9.30 -24.01 15.50
N CYS A 245 8.82 -23.42 14.40
CA CYS A 245 7.97 -22.24 14.36
C CYS A 245 6.81 -22.54 13.41
N ARG A 246 5.61 -22.04 13.70
CA ARG A 246 4.46 -22.24 12.83
C ARG A 246 4.39 -21.13 11.80
N VAL A 247 4.58 -21.47 10.52
CA VAL A 247 4.34 -20.55 9.39
C VAL A 247 2.84 -20.58 9.06
N GLN A 248 2.16 -19.44 9.16
CA GLN A 248 0.74 -19.28 8.84
C GLN A 248 0.55 -18.21 7.78
N MET A 249 -0.62 -18.16 7.16
CA MET A 249 -0.97 -17.08 6.25
C MET A 249 -1.11 -15.77 7.03
N ALA A 250 -0.47 -14.70 6.55
CA ALA A 250 -0.40 -13.42 7.23
C ALA A 250 -1.78 -12.79 7.33
N LYS A 251 -2.13 -12.31 8.54
CA LYS A 251 -3.37 -11.56 8.73
C LYS A 251 -3.15 -10.11 8.30
N LYS A 252 -3.32 -9.83 7.01
CA LYS A 252 -3.11 -8.49 6.40
C LYS A 252 -3.94 -7.37 7.03
N ALA A 253 -5.05 -7.69 7.69
CA ALA A 253 -5.80 -6.72 8.50
C ALA A 253 -5.01 -6.13 9.69
N PHE A 254 -3.95 -6.81 10.14
CA PHE A 254 -3.13 -6.41 11.29
C PHE A 254 -1.65 -6.25 10.94
N SER A 255 -1.23 -6.57 9.71
CA SER A 255 0.16 -6.53 9.25
C SER A 255 0.27 -5.66 8.00
N ASN A 256 1.24 -4.73 8.01
CA ASN A 256 1.55 -3.88 6.85
C ASN A 256 2.67 -4.47 5.98
N LEU A 257 3.20 -5.64 6.33
CA LEU A 257 4.23 -6.31 5.54
C LEU A 257 3.60 -6.92 4.28
N ASN A 258 4.31 -6.82 3.16
CA ASN A 258 3.86 -7.39 1.88
C ASN A 258 4.00 -8.93 1.82
N ASN A 259 4.49 -9.55 2.90
CA ASN A 259 4.67 -11.00 2.97
C ASN A 259 3.30 -11.71 3.12
N GLU A 260 3.13 -12.81 2.37
CA GLU A 260 1.93 -13.64 2.43
C GLU A 260 1.90 -14.52 3.70
N TYR A 261 3.04 -14.70 4.36
CA TYR A 261 3.17 -15.54 5.54
C TYR A 261 3.59 -14.75 6.79
N GLU A 262 3.18 -15.25 7.96
CA GLU A 262 3.59 -14.80 9.28
C GLU A 262 4.07 -16.01 10.11
N LEU A 263 5.00 -15.75 11.03
CA LEU A 263 5.53 -16.75 11.96
C LEU A 263 4.79 -16.67 13.29
N THR A 264 4.54 -17.83 13.89
CA THR A 264 4.11 -17.94 15.28
C THR A 264 5.12 -18.79 16.05
N PHE A 265 5.66 -18.22 17.12
CA PHE A 265 6.60 -18.91 17.99
C PHE A 265 5.88 -19.98 18.81
N GLU A 266 6.42 -21.20 18.80
CA GLU A 266 5.93 -22.34 19.57
C GLU A 266 6.83 -22.61 20.78
N LYS A 267 6.50 -23.62 21.60
CA LYS A 267 7.17 -23.87 22.87
C LYS A 267 8.66 -24.18 22.74
N ASP A 268 9.02 -24.88 21.66
CA ASP A 268 10.37 -25.37 21.44
C ASP A 268 11.12 -24.51 20.40
N THR A 269 10.62 -23.31 20.09
CA THR A 269 11.33 -22.37 19.22
C THR A 269 12.67 -21.98 19.81
N VAL A 270 13.74 -22.12 19.03
CA VAL A 270 15.09 -21.70 19.42
C VAL A 270 15.41 -20.35 18.80
N VAL A 271 15.68 -19.36 19.65
CA VAL A 271 16.11 -18.00 19.27
C VAL A 271 17.47 -17.74 19.92
N GLU A 272 18.50 -17.59 19.09
CA GLU A 272 19.87 -17.30 19.52
C GLU A 272 20.31 -15.97 18.95
N LYS A 273 20.90 -15.09 19.77
CA LYS A 273 21.46 -13.81 19.31
C LYS A 273 22.74 -14.09 18.52
N ALA A 274 22.84 -13.57 17.30
CA ALA A 274 24.03 -13.71 16.48
C ALA A 274 25.15 -12.77 16.98
N GLU A 275 26.38 -13.29 17.11
CA GLU A 275 27.56 -12.47 17.45
C GLU A 275 28.02 -11.62 16.25
N GLU A 276 27.81 -12.11 15.03
CA GLU A 276 28.21 -11.43 13.78
C GLU A 276 27.02 -10.72 13.12
N GLN A 277 27.07 -9.38 13.08
CA GLN A 277 26.01 -8.53 12.51
C GLN A 277 26.25 -8.09 11.05
N ASN A 278 27.38 -8.49 10.44
CA ASN A 278 27.86 -7.91 9.18
C ASN A 278 27.12 -8.42 7.94
N ASP A 279 26.55 -9.62 7.96
CA ASP A 279 25.94 -10.24 6.77
C ASP A 279 24.43 -10.02 6.62
N VAL A 280 23.78 -9.28 7.52
CA VAL A 280 22.33 -9.04 7.44
C VAL A 280 22.08 -7.59 7.08
N PRO A 281 21.20 -7.30 6.09
CA PRO A 281 20.92 -5.95 5.65
C PRO A 281 20.64 -5.03 6.82
N GLN A 282 21.25 -3.85 6.74
CA GLN A 282 20.81 -2.74 7.56
C GLN A 282 19.46 -2.25 7.03
N ILE A 283 18.64 -1.73 7.94
CA ILE A 283 17.35 -1.12 7.60
C ILE A 283 17.63 -0.01 6.58
N ARG A 284 17.23 -0.23 5.32
CA ARG A 284 17.30 0.81 4.29
C ARG A 284 16.13 1.77 4.52
N PHE A 285 16.47 3.04 4.68
CA PHE A 285 15.51 4.12 4.70
C PHE A 285 15.38 4.68 3.28
N ASN A 286 14.14 4.93 2.85
CA ASN A 286 13.89 5.67 1.61
C ASN A 286 13.30 7.03 1.98
N PHE A 287 14.17 7.94 2.42
CA PHE A 287 13.74 9.21 2.98
C PHE A 287 13.06 10.09 1.93
N THR A 288 11.89 10.61 2.30
CA THR A 288 11.20 11.65 1.56
C THR A 288 11.42 12.98 2.26
N ASN A 289 11.87 14.00 1.51
CA ASN A 289 12.05 15.35 2.03
C ASN A 289 10.71 15.94 2.49
N ILE A 290 10.75 16.78 3.53
CA ILE A 290 9.55 17.39 4.12
C ILE A 290 8.84 18.28 3.10
N ALA A 291 9.58 19.04 2.28
CA ALA A 291 8.98 19.83 1.19
C ALA A 291 8.15 18.98 0.19
N ASN A 292 8.62 17.75 -0.10
CA ASN A 292 7.99 16.87 -1.09
C ASN A 292 6.75 16.14 -0.54
N LEU A 293 6.42 16.28 0.74
CA LEU A 293 5.20 15.72 1.34
C LEU A 293 3.93 16.23 0.65
N GLN A 294 3.98 17.36 -0.06
CA GLN A 294 2.85 17.87 -0.83
C GLN A 294 2.48 16.98 -2.02
N SER A 295 3.48 16.39 -2.69
CA SER A 295 3.29 15.50 -3.85
C SER A 295 2.87 14.07 -3.46
N VAL A 296 3.00 13.73 -2.18
CA VAL A 296 2.68 12.39 -1.69
C VAL A 296 1.19 12.32 -1.37
N GLU A 297 0.53 11.25 -1.80
CA GLU A 297 -0.90 11.04 -1.53
C GLU A 297 -1.16 10.74 -0.05
N ALA A 298 -2.27 11.24 0.47
CA ALA A 298 -2.68 10.97 1.84
C ALA A 298 -2.99 9.49 2.05
N GLY A 299 -2.59 8.94 3.20
CA GLY A 299 -2.76 7.53 3.52
C GLY A 299 -1.60 6.64 3.09
N THR A 300 -0.68 7.13 2.26
CA THR A 300 0.55 6.41 1.94
C THR A 300 1.52 6.39 3.13
N THR A 301 2.37 5.37 3.17
CA THR A 301 3.43 5.21 4.17
C THR A 301 4.77 5.56 3.57
N ILE A 302 5.51 6.44 4.24
CA ILE A 302 6.83 6.93 3.80
C ILE A 302 7.84 6.82 4.95
N ASP A 303 9.12 7.01 4.63
CA ASP A 303 10.19 7.15 5.61
C ASP A 303 10.64 8.63 5.63
N VAL A 304 10.87 9.20 6.81
CA VAL A 304 11.22 10.63 6.98
C VAL A 304 12.31 10.75 8.02
N ILE A 305 13.26 11.65 7.77
CA ILE A 305 14.29 12.05 8.73
C ILE A 305 14.22 13.56 8.94
N GLY A 306 14.39 13.99 10.18
CA GLY A 306 14.38 15.41 10.51
C GLY A 306 14.98 15.69 11.87
N VAL A 307 15.35 16.94 12.10
CA VAL A 307 15.78 17.44 13.40
C VAL A 307 14.55 17.76 14.23
N LEU A 308 14.55 17.30 15.48
CA LEU A 308 13.49 17.55 16.43
C LEU A 308 13.58 18.99 16.94
N LYS A 309 12.66 19.87 16.52
CA LYS A 309 12.65 21.28 16.96
C LYS A 309 11.89 21.48 18.27
N ASP A 310 10.73 20.84 18.38
CA ASP A 310 9.83 21.00 19.52
C ASP A 310 9.10 19.69 19.83
N VAL A 311 8.83 19.46 21.11
CA VAL A 311 8.17 18.26 21.64
C VAL A 311 6.95 18.71 22.42
N GLY A 312 5.76 18.45 21.88
CA GLY A 312 4.52 18.77 22.55
C GLY A 312 4.31 17.93 23.82
N GLU A 313 3.48 18.43 24.73
CA GLU A 313 3.09 17.68 25.91
C GLU A 313 2.23 16.46 25.56
N PRO A 314 2.35 15.34 26.31
CA PRO A 314 1.47 14.18 26.11
C PRO A 314 0.02 14.56 26.44
N SER A 315 -0.89 14.26 25.52
CA SER A 315 -2.33 14.45 25.68
C SER A 315 -3.05 13.11 25.55
N GLN A 316 -4.21 12.95 26.19
CA GLN A 316 -5.07 11.80 26.00
C GLN A 316 -6.28 12.16 25.15
N ILE A 317 -6.54 11.37 24.12
CA ILE A 317 -7.74 11.48 23.29
C ILE A 317 -8.56 10.20 23.37
N LEU A 318 -9.88 10.33 23.36
CA LEU A 318 -10.79 9.18 23.27
C LEU A 318 -10.98 8.81 21.79
N SER A 319 -10.76 7.54 21.45
CA SER A 319 -11.04 7.04 20.11
C SER A 319 -12.52 7.17 19.78
N LYS A 320 -12.84 7.82 18.66
CA LYS A 320 -14.23 7.96 18.19
C LYS A 320 -14.90 6.63 17.84
N ALA A 321 -14.12 5.58 17.52
CA ALA A 321 -14.66 4.28 17.08
C ALA A 321 -14.81 3.27 18.23
N THR A 322 -13.91 3.31 19.22
CA THR A 322 -13.85 2.30 20.28
C THR A 322 -14.03 2.87 21.68
N SER A 323 -14.18 4.20 21.81
CA SER A 323 -14.29 4.94 23.08
C SER A 323 -13.17 4.65 24.08
N LYS A 324 -12.04 4.09 23.62
CA LYS A 324 -10.85 3.83 24.45
C LYS A 324 -9.95 5.08 24.48
N PRO A 325 -9.37 5.43 25.63
CA PRO A 325 -8.37 6.49 25.71
C PRO A 325 -7.06 6.05 25.03
N TYR A 326 -6.49 6.94 24.22
CA TYR A 326 -5.19 6.80 23.58
C TYR A 326 -4.32 8.00 23.93
N ASP A 327 -3.09 7.73 24.35
CA ASP A 327 -2.08 8.77 24.54
C ASP A 327 -1.53 9.23 23.18
N LYS A 328 -1.40 10.53 23.02
CA LYS A 328 -0.99 11.23 21.82
C LYS A 328 0.08 12.25 22.20
N ARG A 329 1.20 12.28 21.47
CA ARG A 329 2.20 13.35 21.59
C ARG A 329 2.59 13.82 20.19
N ASP A 330 2.64 15.13 20.00
CA ASP A 330 2.99 15.76 18.71
C ASP A 330 4.45 16.23 18.75
N LEU A 331 5.21 15.86 17.73
CA LEU A 331 6.60 16.23 17.53
C LEU A 331 6.71 17.18 16.34
N THR A 332 7.55 18.21 16.44
CA THR A 332 7.83 19.12 15.32
C THR A 332 9.18 18.78 14.72
N LEU A 333 9.18 18.32 13.47
CA LEU A 333 10.38 17.97 12.73
C LEU A 333 10.70 19.03 11.68
N VAL A 334 11.99 19.29 11.50
CA VAL A 334 12.51 20.21 10.47
C VAL A 334 13.60 19.53 9.66
N ASP A 335 13.74 19.91 8.40
CA ASP A 335 14.80 19.43 7.51
C ASP A 335 15.49 20.59 6.80
N ASN A 336 16.51 20.25 6.00
CA ASN A 336 17.27 21.19 5.19
C ASN A 336 16.47 21.88 4.07
N THR A 337 15.19 21.55 3.88
CA THR A 337 14.34 22.21 2.90
C THR A 337 13.66 23.47 3.44
N GLY A 338 13.84 23.78 4.73
CA GLY A 338 13.28 24.98 5.34
C GLY A 338 11.79 24.84 5.71
N TYR A 339 11.24 23.63 5.68
CA TYR A 339 9.89 23.32 6.10
C TYR A 339 9.87 22.60 7.44
N TYR A 340 8.80 22.80 8.21
CA TYR A 340 8.50 21.97 9.36
C TYR A 340 7.23 21.15 9.15
N VAL A 341 7.20 19.97 9.74
CA VAL A 341 6.03 19.09 9.75
C VAL A 341 5.75 18.58 11.16
N ARG A 342 4.47 18.45 11.48
CA ARG A 342 4.01 17.83 12.72
C ARG A 342 3.89 16.32 12.54
N LEU A 343 4.56 15.57 13.39
CA LEU A 343 4.48 14.12 13.46
C LEU A 343 3.86 13.69 14.79
N THR A 344 2.75 12.95 14.74
CA THR A 344 2.09 12.42 15.93
C THR A 344 2.60 11.01 16.25
N VAL A 345 3.08 10.81 17.48
CA VAL A 345 3.35 9.49 18.08
C VAL A 345 2.25 9.10 19.06
N TRP A 346 2.07 7.80 19.27
CA TRP A 346 0.93 7.24 20.01
C TRP A 346 1.35 6.30 21.14
N GLY A 347 0.49 6.14 22.15
CA GLY A 347 0.59 5.11 23.19
C GLY A 347 1.84 5.24 24.07
N ASN A 348 2.53 4.13 24.34
CA ASN A 348 3.73 4.11 25.18
C ASN A 348 4.86 4.94 24.58
N THR A 349 5.04 4.91 23.26
CA THR A 349 6.01 5.78 22.57
C THR A 349 5.71 7.25 22.85
N ALA A 350 4.44 7.65 22.91
CA ALA A 350 4.07 9.01 23.29
C ALA A 350 4.32 9.35 24.77
N LYS A 351 4.37 8.37 25.67
CA LYS A 351 4.63 8.59 27.11
C LYS A 351 6.13 8.62 27.43
N GLU A 352 6.86 7.64 26.90
CA GLU A 352 8.27 7.36 27.16
C GLU A 352 9.22 8.20 26.29
N PHE A 353 8.69 9.01 25.36
CA PHE A 353 9.52 9.87 24.51
C PHE A 353 10.21 10.95 25.35
N ASP A 354 11.49 10.76 25.63
CA ASP A 354 12.34 11.70 26.35
C ASP A 354 13.62 11.96 25.52
N SER A 355 13.43 12.57 24.35
CA SER A 355 14.54 12.96 23.47
C SER A 355 14.78 14.45 23.58
N VAL A 356 16.05 14.83 23.62
CA VAL A 356 16.47 16.23 23.71
C VAL A 356 16.07 16.93 22.40
N PRO A 357 15.48 18.14 22.46
CA PRO A 357 15.37 18.98 21.27
C PRO A 357 16.74 19.12 20.57
N GLU A 358 16.75 19.23 19.26
CA GLU A 358 17.91 19.23 18.37
C GLU A 358 18.57 17.88 18.08
N SER A 359 18.05 16.76 18.59
CA SER A 359 18.41 15.41 18.12
C SER A 359 17.84 15.15 16.72
N VAL A 360 18.57 14.35 15.93
CA VAL A 360 18.09 13.89 14.62
C VAL A 360 17.26 12.64 14.84
N VAL A 361 16.05 12.60 14.30
CA VAL A 361 15.16 11.45 14.45
C VAL A 361 14.76 10.93 13.07
N ALA A 362 15.01 9.65 12.85
CA ALA A 362 14.55 8.93 11.65
C ALA A 362 13.29 8.13 11.98
N PHE A 363 12.28 8.26 11.14
CA PHE A 363 11.03 7.54 11.22
C PHE A 363 10.86 6.65 9.99
N LYS A 364 10.55 5.38 10.23
CA LYS A 364 10.21 4.42 9.18
C LYS A 364 8.70 4.13 9.20
N GLY A 365 8.07 4.09 8.03
CA GLY A 365 6.66 3.69 7.91
C GLY A 365 5.69 4.66 8.58
N VAL A 366 5.93 5.96 8.42
CA VAL A 366 5.01 7.02 8.87
C VAL A 366 3.94 7.26 7.82
N LYS A 367 2.69 7.37 8.26
CA LYS A 367 1.55 7.61 7.39
C LYS A 367 1.39 9.11 7.15
N VAL A 368 1.29 9.50 5.89
CA VAL A 368 0.95 10.88 5.50
C VAL A 368 -0.54 11.13 5.71
N SER A 369 -0.87 12.25 6.32
CA SER A 369 -2.22 12.69 6.64
C SER A 369 -2.40 14.15 6.23
N ASP A 370 -3.61 14.54 5.83
CA ASP A 370 -3.91 15.91 5.39
C ASP A 370 -4.46 16.80 6.49
N PHE A 371 -4.26 16.36 7.73
CA PHE A 371 -4.69 17.12 8.88
C PHE A 371 -3.83 18.37 9.01
N ASN A 372 -4.47 19.54 8.86
CA ASN A 372 -3.85 20.87 8.89
C ASN A 372 -2.78 21.09 7.78
N GLY A 373 -3.05 20.67 6.55
CA GLY A 373 -2.09 20.75 5.45
C GLY A 373 -1.51 19.37 5.17
N ARG A 374 -0.25 19.12 5.57
CA ARG A 374 0.36 17.79 5.62
C ARG A 374 0.90 17.54 7.01
N SER A 375 0.54 16.41 7.59
CA SER A 375 1.01 15.91 8.88
C SER A 375 1.39 14.44 8.77
N LEU A 376 2.24 14.00 9.68
CA LEU A 376 2.71 12.62 9.73
C LEU A 376 2.14 11.93 10.96
N SER A 377 1.86 10.64 10.84
CA SER A 377 1.41 9.84 11.96
C SER A 377 2.17 8.53 12.00
N LEU A 378 2.82 8.27 13.13
CA LEU A 378 3.56 7.03 13.32
C LEU A 378 2.57 5.86 13.45
N LEU A 379 2.66 4.88 12.56
CA LEU A 379 1.88 3.66 12.65
C LEU A 379 2.45 2.72 13.72
N SER A 380 1.66 1.77 14.22
CA SER A 380 2.15 0.77 15.17
C SER A 380 3.23 -0.16 14.61
N SER A 381 3.35 -0.22 13.28
CA SER A 381 4.40 -0.95 12.57
C SER A 381 5.61 -0.08 12.22
N GLY A 382 5.50 1.23 12.42
CA GLY A 382 6.59 2.16 12.15
C GLY A 382 7.63 2.09 13.27
N SER A 383 8.88 2.34 12.91
CA SER A 383 9.97 2.45 13.87
C SER A 383 10.47 3.89 13.93
N MET A 384 11.04 4.24 15.08
CA MET A 384 11.64 5.53 15.35
C MET A 384 13.04 5.28 15.88
N THR A 385 14.04 5.93 15.31
CA THR A 385 15.43 5.83 15.75
C THR A 385 15.96 7.23 16.00
N VAL A 386 16.41 7.47 17.23
CA VAL A 386 17.01 8.74 17.66
C VAL A 386 18.51 8.67 17.43
N ASP A 387 19.06 9.71 16.83
CA ASP A 387 20.47 9.87 16.45
C ASP A 387 21.05 8.63 15.74
N PRO A 388 20.47 8.21 14.60
CA PRO A 388 20.98 7.07 13.84
C PRO A 388 22.36 7.37 13.23
N ASP A 389 23.25 6.38 13.27
CA ASP A 389 24.59 6.48 12.66
C ASP A 389 24.53 6.24 11.15
N ILE A 390 23.98 7.21 10.42
CA ILE A 390 23.83 7.21 8.96
C ILE A 390 24.29 8.55 8.37
N GLU A 391 24.78 8.53 7.13
CA GLU A 391 25.32 9.72 6.47
C GLU A 391 24.31 10.88 6.42
N ASP A 392 23.04 10.60 6.16
CA ASP A 392 21.97 11.62 6.08
C ASP A 392 21.70 12.29 7.44
N ALA A 393 21.85 11.56 8.54
CA ALA A 393 21.69 12.11 9.88
C ALA A 393 22.85 13.04 10.23
N HIS A 394 24.09 12.64 9.90
CA HIS A 394 25.27 13.49 10.06
C HIS A 394 25.19 14.76 9.22
N LYS A 395 24.70 14.67 7.98
CA LYS A 395 24.44 15.84 7.10
C LYS A 395 23.40 16.79 7.70
N LEU A 396 22.27 16.27 8.16
CA LEU A 396 21.21 17.08 8.76
C LEU A 396 21.66 17.74 10.06
N LYS A 397 22.42 17.03 10.91
CA LYS A 397 22.99 17.59 12.13
C LYS A 397 23.96 18.73 11.82
N GLY A 398 24.88 18.52 10.88
CA GLY A 398 25.82 19.54 10.43
C GLY A 398 25.15 20.78 9.85
N TRP A 399 24.09 20.59 9.05
CA TRP A 399 23.30 21.72 8.52
C TRP A 399 22.55 22.47 9.62
N TYR A 400 21.94 21.77 10.58
CA TYR A 400 21.17 22.40 11.65
C TYR A 400 22.06 23.21 12.61
N ASP A 401 23.23 22.67 12.96
CA ASP A 401 24.20 23.36 13.81
C ASP A 401 24.82 24.59 13.12
N ALA A 402 24.95 24.58 11.79
CA ALA A 402 25.53 25.68 11.02
C ALA A 402 24.53 26.81 10.70
N GLN A 403 23.30 26.46 10.29
CA GLN A 403 22.32 27.41 9.73
C GLN A 403 20.91 27.22 10.32
N GLY A 404 20.48 25.97 10.52
CA GLY A 404 19.09 25.65 10.88
C GLY A 404 18.62 26.17 12.24
N ARG A 405 19.50 26.39 13.22
CA ARG A 405 19.12 26.98 14.53
C ARG A 405 18.51 28.39 14.44
N SER A 406 18.98 29.19 13.48
CA SER A 406 18.57 30.59 13.31
C SER A 406 17.50 30.80 12.23
N GLU A 407 17.14 29.76 11.48
CA GLU A 407 16.16 29.87 10.39
C GLU A 407 14.71 29.77 10.88
N THR A 408 13.84 30.50 10.18
CA THR A 408 12.39 30.42 10.37
C THR A 408 11.83 29.43 9.35
N PHE A 409 11.19 28.37 9.82
CA PHE A 409 10.66 27.31 8.96
C PHE A 409 9.23 27.60 8.50
N ALA A 410 8.94 27.33 7.24
CA ALA A 410 7.59 27.44 6.68
C ALA A 410 6.73 26.22 7.04
N SER A 411 5.43 26.42 7.20
CA SER A 411 4.48 25.35 7.50
C SER A 411 3.69 24.95 6.25
N HIS A 412 3.35 23.66 6.15
CA HIS A 412 2.36 23.20 5.18
C HIS A 412 0.92 23.60 5.56
N GLU A 413 0.71 24.22 6.74
CA GLU A 413 -0.61 24.60 7.26
C GLU A 413 -1.19 25.83 6.54
N SER A 414 -0.36 26.66 5.89
CA SER A 414 -0.77 27.99 5.40
C SER A 414 -1.17 28.06 3.92
N MET A 415 -1.03 27.00 3.13
CA MET A 415 -1.36 27.04 1.68
C MET A 415 -2.71 26.41 1.31
N GLY A 416 -3.40 25.79 2.26
CA GLY A 416 -4.75 25.19 2.06
C GLY A 416 -5.90 26.19 1.98
N ASN A 417 -5.65 27.50 2.06
CA ASN A 417 -6.69 28.54 2.09
C ASN A 417 -6.80 29.38 0.80
N ALA A 418 -5.99 29.12 -0.23
CA ALA A 418 -5.94 29.97 -1.43
C ALA A 418 -6.19 29.26 -2.78
N ALA A 419 -6.39 27.94 -2.80
CA ALA A 419 -6.77 27.21 -4.00
C ALA A 419 -8.01 26.36 -3.71
N GLY A 420 -8.90 26.26 -4.70
CA GLY A 420 -10.30 25.87 -4.58
C GLY A 420 -10.59 24.58 -3.81
N PHE A 421 -11.86 24.51 -3.39
CA PHE A 421 -12.57 23.46 -2.67
C PHE A 421 -12.45 22.03 -3.26
N GLY A 422 -11.24 21.51 -3.34
CA GLY A 422 -10.92 20.11 -3.60
C GLY A 422 -10.18 19.54 -2.40
N ASP A 423 -10.74 18.48 -1.83
CA ASP A 423 -10.01 17.52 -1.01
C ASP A 423 -9.63 17.93 0.43
N ARG A 424 -10.57 18.50 1.17
CA ARG A 424 -10.63 18.16 2.61
C ARG A 424 -10.97 16.67 2.70
N ALA A 425 -9.98 15.82 2.98
CA ALA A 425 -10.14 14.39 3.30
C ALA A 425 -10.99 14.20 4.57
N THR A 426 -12.26 14.52 4.44
CA THR A 426 -13.28 14.28 5.43
C THR A 426 -13.72 12.86 5.19
N SER A 427 -13.46 11.98 6.16
CA SER A 427 -13.73 10.55 6.02
C SER A 427 -15.14 10.34 5.44
N VAL A 428 -15.24 9.67 4.29
CA VAL A 428 -16.53 9.28 3.73
C VAL A 428 -17.18 8.34 4.74
N LYS A 429 -18.37 8.70 5.22
CA LYS A 429 -19.15 7.93 6.19
C LYS A 429 -20.43 7.44 5.54
N THR A 430 -20.89 6.28 5.99
CA THR A 430 -22.24 5.81 5.69
C THR A 430 -23.25 6.51 6.58
N ILE A 431 -24.53 6.53 6.19
CA ILE A 431 -25.59 7.18 6.97
C ILE A 431 -25.71 6.55 8.37
N VAL A 432 -25.59 5.23 8.48
CA VAL A 432 -25.61 4.57 9.80
C VAL A 432 -24.44 5.02 10.68
N GLN A 433 -23.24 5.17 10.13
CA GLN A 433 -22.06 5.67 10.86
C GLN A 433 -22.23 7.12 11.32
N VAL A 434 -23.02 7.91 10.61
CA VAL A 434 -23.36 9.29 11.02
C VAL A 434 -24.26 9.26 12.25
N HIS A 435 -25.27 8.40 12.25
CA HIS A 435 -26.17 8.22 13.39
C HIS A 435 -25.47 7.60 14.61
N GLU A 436 -24.76 6.49 14.44
CA GLU A 436 -24.04 5.81 15.53
C GLU A 436 -22.87 6.65 16.06
N GLY A 437 -22.22 7.41 15.17
CA GLY A 437 -21.13 8.31 15.51
C GLY A 437 -21.56 9.58 16.24
N ASN A 438 -22.88 9.78 16.45
CA ASN A 438 -23.42 10.93 17.18
C ASN A 438 -22.88 12.29 16.66
N LEU A 439 -22.67 12.41 15.35
CA LEU A 439 -22.08 13.61 14.74
C LEU A 439 -23.02 14.80 14.88
N GLY A 440 -22.50 15.92 15.39
CA GLY A 440 -23.27 17.14 15.64
C GLY A 440 -23.95 17.22 17.00
N LEU A 441 -23.73 16.26 17.90
CA LEU A 441 -24.13 16.35 19.32
C LEU A 441 -23.12 17.11 20.20
N SER A 442 -21.93 17.39 19.67
CA SER A 442 -20.93 18.20 20.38
C SER A 442 -21.17 19.71 20.19
N GLU A 443 -20.60 20.55 21.06
CA GLU A 443 -20.65 22.01 20.88
C GLU A 443 -19.97 22.47 19.58
N LYS A 444 -19.00 21.71 19.08
CA LYS A 444 -18.31 22.01 17.82
C LYS A 444 -19.04 21.33 16.65
N PRO A 445 -19.20 22.03 15.52
CA PRO A 445 -19.80 21.42 14.34
C PRO A 445 -18.89 20.33 13.79
N ASP A 446 -19.48 19.18 13.48
CA ASP A 446 -18.79 18.08 12.82
C ASP A 446 -18.96 18.20 11.30
N TYR A 447 -17.92 17.81 10.56
CA TYR A 447 -17.93 17.77 9.10
C TYR A 447 -17.74 16.32 8.64
N PHE A 448 -18.51 15.89 7.65
CA PHE A 448 -18.42 14.55 7.06
C PHE A 448 -18.81 14.58 5.58
N SER A 449 -18.29 13.62 4.81
CA SER A 449 -18.75 13.38 3.44
C SER A 449 -19.64 12.14 3.42
N VAL A 450 -20.76 12.19 2.70
CA VAL A 450 -21.66 11.05 2.51
C VAL A 450 -21.99 10.87 1.03
N LYS A 451 -21.94 9.63 0.56
CA LYS A 451 -22.35 9.26 -0.80
C LYS A 451 -23.77 8.72 -0.72
N ALA A 452 -24.70 9.44 -1.30
CA ALA A 452 -26.11 9.09 -1.19
C ALA A 452 -26.88 9.50 -2.44
N THR A 453 -28.04 8.87 -2.62
CA THR A 453 -28.97 9.17 -3.71
C THR A 453 -30.10 10.03 -3.17
N VAL A 454 -30.45 11.10 -3.87
CA VAL A 454 -31.62 11.91 -3.53
C VAL A 454 -32.87 11.09 -3.81
N VAL A 455 -33.65 10.75 -2.77
CA VAL A 455 -34.88 9.97 -2.91
C VAL A 455 -36.09 10.89 -3.03
N TYR A 456 -36.10 11.96 -2.25
CA TYR A 456 -37.24 12.87 -2.18
C TYR A 456 -36.79 14.30 -1.87
N ILE A 457 -37.36 15.26 -2.59
CA ILE A 457 -37.17 16.69 -2.35
C ILE A 457 -38.51 17.24 -1.83
N LYS A 458 -38.49 17.87 -0.65
CA LYS A 458 -39.67 18.50 -0.07
C LYS A 458 -40.08 19.72 -0.90
N GLN A 459 -41.32 19.75 -1.38
CA GLN A 459 -41.79 20.76 -2.34
C GLN A 459 -42.48 21.98 -1.68
N ASP A 460 -42.87 21.87 -0.42
CA ASP A 460 -43.67 22.88 0.28
C ASP A 460 -42.95 24.22 0.43
N THR A 461 -41.63 24.19 0.65
CA THR A 461 -40.81 25.39 0.90
C THR A 461 -39.46 25.21 0.22
N MET A 462 -39.45 25.23 -1.12
CA MET A 462 -38.22 25.06 -1.89
C MET A 462 -37.36 26.32 -1.96
N ALA A 463 -38.00 27.49 -2.01
CA ALA A 463 -37.33 28.78 -2.09
C ALA A 463 -38.04 29.83 -1.23
N TYR A 464 -37.31 30.87 -0.85
CA TYR A 464 -37.86 32.04 -0.16
C TYR A 464 -37.40 33.33 -0.86
N PRO A 465 -38.23 34.38 -0.83
CA PRO A 465 -37.84 35.68 -1.37
C PRO A 465 -36.79 36.33 -0.44
N ALA A 466 -35.62 36.63 -0.97
CA ALA A 466 -34.48 37.21 -0.27
C ALA A 466 -34.19 38.66 -0.74
N CYS A 467 -33.45 39.38 0.09
CA CYS A 467 -33.00 40.74 -0.18
C CYS A 467 -32.01 40.80 -1.36
N LEU A 468 -32.10 41.86 -2.17
CA LEU A 468 -31.22 42.14 -3.32
C LEU A 468 -29.91 42.85 -2.95
N THR A 469 -29.78 43.39 -1.74
CA THR A 469 -28.56 44.06 -1.31
C THR A 469 -27.40 43.06 -1.22
N ASP A 470 -26.22 43.48 -1.71
CA ASP A 470 -25.00 42.66 -1.63
C ASP A 470 -24.74 42.20 -0.18
N LYS A 471 -24.45 40.90 -0.01
CA LYS A 471 -24.24 40.21 1.28
C LYS A 471 -25.43 40.18 2.24
N CYS A 472 -26.66 40.51 1.80
CA CYS A 472 -27.87 40.32 2.60
C CYS A 472 -28.72 39.13 2.11
N ASN A 473 -28.80 38.07 2.92
CA ASN A 473 -29.60 36.89 2.60
C ASN A 473 -30.90 36.81 3.43
N LYS A 474 -31.34 37.92 4.02
CA LYS A 474 -32.54 37.91 4.88
C LYS A 474 -33.80 37.83 4.03
N LYS A 475 -34.78 37.05 4.49
CA LYS A 475 -36.11 36.96 3.89
C LYS A 475 -36.75 38.34 3.84
N VAL A 476 -37.32 38.70 2.69
CA VAL A 476 -38.11 39.92 2.49
C VAL A 476 -39.60 39.62 2.54
N LEU A 477 -40.38 40.60 2.94
CA LEU A 477 -41.84 40.53 2.98
C LEU A 477 -42.41 41.55 2.01
N GLN A 478 -43.58 41.25 1.46
CA GLN A 478 -44.29 42.18 0.59
C GLN A 478 -45.08 43.15 1.46
N ASP A 479 -44.83 44.45 1.28
CA ASP A 479 -45.58 45.53 1.92
C ASP A 479 -46.92 45.77 1.20
N ASP A 480 -47.83 46.54 1.82
CA ASP A 480 -49.15 46.88 1.27
C ASP A 480 -49.10 47.57 -0.10
N ASN A 481 -47.98 48.21 -0.42
CA ASN A 481 -47.73 48.87 -1.71
C ASN A 481 -47.23 47.90 -2.82
N GLY A 482 -47.17 46.60 -2.54
CA GLY A 482 -46.68 45.57 -3.45
C GLY A 482 -45.15 45.51 -3.58
N GLN A 483 -44.41 46.35 -2.84
CA GLN A 483 -42.94 46.35 -2.81
C GLN A 483 -42.40 45.34 -1.79
N TRP A 484 -41.19 44.84 -2.00
CA TRP A 484 -40.52 43.86 -1.14
C TRP A 484 -39.56 44.54 -0.18
N ARG A 485 -39.89 44.57 1.12
CA ARG A 485 -39.10 45.24 2.14
C ARG A 485 -38.22 44.26 2.92
N CYS A 486 -36.96 44.65 3.10
CA CYS A 486 -36.00 43.95 3.97
C CYS A 486 -35.87 44.65 5.32
N GLU A 487 -36.26 44.00 6.40
CA GLU A 487 -36.13 44.54 7.76
C GLU A 487 -34.67 44.77 8.21
N ARG A 488 -33.70 44.07 7.62
CA ARG A 488 -32.28 44.21 8.01
C ARG A 488 -31.60 45.38 7.32
N CYS A 489 -31.91 45.60 6.05
CA CYS A 489 -31.34 46.68 5.26
C CYS A 489 -32.19 47.95 5.29
N ASP A 490 -33.43 47.83 5.79
CA ASP A 490 -34.48 48.85 5.73
C ASP A 490 -34.65 49.46 4.34
N GLN A 491 -34.62 48.58 3.34
CA GLN A 491 -34.73 48.94 1.92
C GLN A 491 -35.89 48.15 1.30
N SER A 492 -36.59 48.82 0.38
CA SER A 492 -37.68 48.24 -0.41
C SER A 492 -37.26 48.08 -1.86
N PHE A 493 -37.62 46.94 -2.44
CA PHE A 493 -37.27 46.56 -3.80
C PHE A 493 -38.54 46.27 -4.62
N PRO A 494 -38.52 46.50 -5.94
CA PRO A 494 -39.66 46.19 -6.79
C PRO A 494 -39.87 44.68 -6.99
N ARG A 495 -38.81 43.88 -6.84
CA ARG A 495 -38.84 42.41 -6.96
C ARG A 495 -37.93 41.78 -5.91
N PRO A 496 -38.18 40.54 -5.46
CA PRO A 496 -37.25 39.81 -4.61
C PRO A 496 -36.24 39.02 -5.46
N GLU A 497 -35.19 38.50 -4.82
CA GLU A 497 -34.37 37.44 -5.37
C GLU A 497 -34.73 36.13 -4.64
N TYR A 498 -35.28 35.15 -5.34
CA TYR A 498 -35.55 33.85 -4.73
C TYR A 498 -34.25 33.10 -4.49
N ARG A 499 -34.14 32.48 -3.31
CA ARG A 499 -33.01 31.62 -2.94
C ARG A 499 -33.50 30.28 -2.45
N TYR A 500 -32.78 29.21 -2.80
CA TYR A 500 -33.15 27.88 -2.37
C TYR A 500 -32.96 27.63 -0.88
N VAL A 501 -33.90 26.90 -0.31
CA VAL A 501 -33.88 26.30 1.03
C VAL A 501 -34.45 24.88 0.94
N LEU A 502 -33.79 24.02 0.16
CA LEU A 502 -34.30 22.67 -0.10
C LEU A 502 -34.10 21.79 1.14
N SER A 503 -35.13 21.02 1.47
CA SER A 503 -35.02 19.90 2.39
C SER A 503 -35.09 18.62 1.58
N VAL A 504 -33.97 17.89 1.50
CA VAL A 504 -33.84 16.69 0.68
C VAL A 504 -33.63 15.47 1.58
N ASN A 505 -34.34 14.40 1.26
CA ASN A 505 -34.13 13.09 1.86
C ASN A 505 -33.21 12.28 0.95
N VAL A 506 -32.05 11.89 1.48
CA VAL A 506 -31.05 11.10 0.76
C VAL A 506 -30.92 9.71 1.38
N CYS A 507 -30.63 8.71 0.56
CA CYS A 507 -30.52 7.32 0.98
C CYS A 507 -29.21 6.70 0.48
N ASP A 508 -28.61 5.86 1.31
CA ASP A 508 -27.54 4.94 0.96
C ASP A 508 -27.95 3.51 1.31
N HIS A 509 -27.05 2.55 1.14
CA HIS A 509 -27.33 1.13 1.47
C HIS A 509 -27.51 0.86 2.97
N THR A 510 -27.27 1.85 3.84
CA THR A 510 -27.32 1.72 5.31
C THR A 510 -28.48 2.46 5.96
N GLY A 511 -29.08 3.45 5.29
CA GLY A 511 -30.20 4.19 5.84
C GLY A 511 -30.60 5.41 5.02
N ALA A 512 -31.43 6.28 5.62
CA ALA A 512 -31.90 7.53 5.03
C ALA A 512 -31.60 8.72 5.96
N LEU A 513 -31.31 9.87 5.37
CA LEU A 513 -30.90 11.08 6.09
C LEU A 513 -31.54 12.33 5.46
N TRP A 514 -32.05 13.22 6.30
CA TRP A 514 -32.54 14.53 5.86
C TRP A 514 -31.43 15.57 5.86
N LEU A 515 -31.21 16.18 4.70
CA LEU A 515 -30.21 17.22 4.48
C LEU A 515 -30.88 18.55 4.12
N SER A 516 -30.32 19.64 4.64
CA SER A 516 -30.71 21.02 4.29
C SER A 516 -29.73 21.58 3.27
N CYS A 517 -30.22 21.94 2.08
CA CYS A 517 -29.43 22.47 0.99
C CYS A 517 -29.80 23.94 0.72
N PHE A 518 -28.80 24.81 0.70
CA PHE A 518 -28.98 26.24 0.41
C PHE A 518 -28.73 26.56 -1.06
N ASP A 519 -28.87 27.83 -1.43
CA ASP A 519 -28.92 28.34 -2.80
C ASP A 519 -27.93 27.70 -3.79
N GLU A 520 -26.64 27.69 -3.49
CA GLU A 520 -25.61 27.13 -4.38
C GLU A 520 -25.81 25.62 -4.63
N VAL A 521 -26.09 24.87 -3.58
CA VAL A 521 -26.36 23.42 -3.67
C VAL A 521 -27.68 23.16 -4.37
N GLY A 522 -28.71 23.98 -4.12
CA GLY A 522 -30.00 23.87 -4.78
C GLY A 522 -29.90 24.06 -6.29
N LYS A 523 -29.13 25.07 -6.73
CA LYS A 523 -28.82 25.31 -8.15
C LYS A 523 -28.10 24.11 -8.78
N ALA A 524 -27.14 23.52 -8.07
CA ALA A 524 -26.43 22.34 -8.55
C ALA A 524 -27.32 21.09 -8.66
N LEU A 525 -28.21 20.86 -7.68
CA LEU A 525 -29.09 19.70 -7.65
C LEU A 525 -30.21 19.77 -8.70
N LEU A 526 -30.84 20.93 -8.86
CA LEU A 526 -31.97 21.15 -9.78
C LEU A 526 -31.53 21.57 -11.18
N GLY A 527 -30.33 22.15 -11.33
CA GLY A 527 -29.79 22.62 -12.60
C GLY A 527 -30.37 23.94 -13.10
N THR A 528 -31.17 24.63 -12.29
CA THR A 528 -31.80 25.93 -12.59
C THR A 528 -31.69 26.87 -11.40
N SER A 529 -31.97 28.16 -11.62
CA SER A 529 -32.03 29.14 -10.54
C SER A 529 -33.36 29.08 -9.80
N ALA A 530 -33.37 29.51 -8.53
CA ALA A 530 -34.60 29.56 -7.74
C ALA A 530 -35.63 30.53 -8.32
N ASN A 531 -35.20 31.59 -9.02
CA ASN A 531 -36.11 32.50 -9.72
C ASN A 531 -36.85 31.79 -10.86
N GLU A 532 -36.11 31.09 -11.71
CA GLU A 532 -36.70 30.31 -12.82
C GLU A 532 -37.60 29.20 -12.30
N LEU A 533 -37.24 28.53 -11.20
CA LEU A 533 -38.10 27.50 -10.60
C LEU A 533 -39.43 28.09 -10.12
N MET A 534 -39.41 29.27 -9.49
CA MET A 534 -40.62 29.93 -9.02
C MET A 534 -41.49 30.43 -10.19
N GLU A 535 -40.86 30.93 -11.25
CA GLU A 535 -41.56 31.32 -12.48
C GLU A 535 -42.21 30.11 -13.17
N LEU A 536 -41.51 28.97 -13.24
CA LEU A 536 -42.08 27.71 -13.73
C LEU A 536 -43.25 27.24 -12.85
N LYS A 537 -43.14 27.37 -11.53
CA LYS A 537 -44.22 26.99 -10.62
C LYS A 537 -45.50 27.82 -10.84
N GLU A 538 -45.37 29.09 -11.24
CA GLU A 538 -46.51 29.97 -11.49
C GLU A 538 -47.08 29.82 -12.91
N ASN A 539 -46.24 29.56 -13.91
CA ASN A 539 -46.62 29.58 -15.33
C ASN A 539 -46.78 28.19 -15.97
N ASP A 540 -46.07 27.17 -15.48
CA ASP A 540 -46.04 25.81 -16.04
C ASP A 540 -45.77 24.74 -14.96
N GLU A 541 -46.85 24.36 -14.25
CA GLU A 541 -46.80 23.37 -13.16
C GLU A 541 -46.27 22.00 -13.61
N ARG A 542 -46.53 21.61 -14.87
CA ARG A 542 -46.05 20.33 -15.41
C ARG A 542 -44.54 20.33 -15.60
N ALA A 543 -43.98 21.39 -16.19
CA ALA A 543 -42.54 21.52 -16.35
C ALA A 543 -41.83 21.57 -14.98
N TYR A 544 -42.46 22.19 -13.97
CA TYR A 544 -41.98 22.18 -12.60
C TYR A 544 -41.91 20.76 -12.02
N GLU A 545 -42.96 19.96 -12.14
CA GLU A 545 -42.97 18.57 -11.65
C GLU A 545 -41.92 17.69 -12.35
N GLU A 546 -41.81 17.80 -13.68
CA GLU A 546 -40.81 17.06 -14.47
C GLU A 546 -39.38 17.40 -14.03
N LEU A 547 -39.11 18.67 -13.72
CA LEU A 547 -37.80 19.13 -13.25
C LEU A 547 -37.46 18.57 -11.85
N VAL A 548 -38.42 18.60 -10.92
CA VAL A 548 -38.23 18.03 -9.57
C VAL A 548 -38.04 16.51 -9.64
N GLN A 549 -38.83 15.81 -10.48
CA GLN A 549 -38.65 14.37 -10.69
C GLN A 549 -37.29 14.03 -11.30
N LYS A 550 -36.81 14.84 -12.25
CA LYS A 550 -35.50 14.64 -12.88
C LYS A 550 -34.34 14.78 -11.88
N ALA A 551 -34.49 15.59 -10.84
CA ALA A 551 -33.51 15.75 -9.78
C ALA A 551 -33.52 14.60 -8.76
N ASN A 552 -34.64 13.89 -8.62
CA ASN A 552 -34.72 12.67 -7.81
C ASN A 552 -33.94 11.51 -8.45
N CYS A 553 -33.61 10.51 -7.65
CA CYS A 553 -32.88 9.29 -8.02
C CYS A 553 -31.48 9.54 -8.60
N ARG A 554 -30.89 10.71 -8.33
CA ARG A 554 -29.51 11.02 -8.73
C ARG A 554 -28.54 10.83 -7.55
N PRO A 555 -27.43 10.11 -7.75
CA PRO A 555 -26.42 9.93 -6.72
C PRO A 555 -25.44 11.11 -6.70
N TRP A 556 -25.08 11.55 -5.51
CA TRP A 556 -24.16 12.67 -5.29
C TRP A 556 -23.19 12.37 -4.14
N ASN A 557 -22.04 13.03 -4.18
CA ASN A 557 -21.18 13.18 -3.01
C ASN A 557 -21.59 14.46 -2.28
N PHE A 558 -22.11 14.31 -1.07
CA PHE A 558 -22.50 15.44 -0.21
C PHE A 558 -21.41 15.72 0.82
N PHE A 559 -20.96 16.96 0.90
CA PHE A 559 -20.14 17.43 2.01
C PHE A 559 -21.04 18.13 3.04
N CYS A 560 -21.19 17.50 4.20
CA CYS A 560 -22.17 17.86 5.20
C CYS A 560 -21.51 18.41 6.47
N ARG A 561 -22.19 19.38 7.07
CA ARG A 561 -21.92 19.92 8.39
C ARG A 561 -23.07 19.52 9.31
N ALA A 562 -22.76 18.78 10.38
CA ALA A 562 -23.69 18.49 11.45
C ALA A 562 -23.52 19.52 12.58
N LYS A 563 -24.62 20.12 13.01
CA LYS A 563 -24.66 21.00 14.16
C LYS A 563 -25.94 20.78 14.94
N MET A 564 -25.84 20.84 16.26
CA MET A 564 -26.98 20.91 17.15
C MET A 564 -27.71 22.25 16.94
N ASP A 565 -29.01 22.19 16.67
CA ASP A 565 -29.88 23.34 16.59
C ASP A 565 -30.97 23.20 17.66
N THR A 566 -31.25 24.30 18.37
CA THR A 566 -32.31 24.35 19.39
C THR A 566 -33.45 25.15 18.80
N PHE A 567 -34.53 24.47 18.43
CA PHE A 567 -35.73 25.11 17.90
C PHE A 567 -36.91 24.81 18.82
N GLN A 568 -37.55 25.84 19.35
CA GLN A 568 -38.69 25.72 20.28
C GLN A 568 -38.38 24.79 21.48
N ASP A 569 -37.22 24.98 22.12
CA ASP A 569 -36.72 24.19 23.26
C ASP A 569 -36.46 22.70 23.00
N GLN A 570 -36.62 22.20 21.77
CA GLN A 570 -36.17 20.88 21.36
C GLN A 570 -34.81 20.96 20.67
N GLN A 571 -33.86 20.20 21.21
CA GLN A 571 -32.55 20.01 20.62
C GLN A 571 -32.63 18.97 19.50
N ARG A 572 -32.29 19.36 18.28
CA ARG A 572 -32.24 18.46 17.12
C ARG A 572 -30.97 18.71 16.33
N VAL A 573 -30.31 17.64 15.93
CA VAL A 573 -29.16 17.74 15.00
C VAL A 573 -29.70 18.12 13.62
N ARG A 574 -29.18 19.21 13.07
CA ARG A 574 -29.43 19.62 11.68
C ARG A 574 -28.20 19.31 10.84
N TYR A 575 -28.42 18.61 9.73
CA TYR A 575 -27.39 18.33 8.73
C TYR A 575 -27.54 19.32 7.58
N GLN A 576 -26.54 20.19 7.43
CA GLN A 576 -26.48 21.20 6.39
C GLN A 576 -25.46 20.79 5.34
N VAL A 577 -25.84 20.81 4.08
CA VAL A 577 -24.90 20.57 2.97
C VAL A 577 -24.11 21.86 2.71
N SER A 578 -22.79 21.73 2.74
CA SER A 578 -21.87 22.82 2.43
C SER A 578 -21.51 22.83 0.94
N SER A 579 -21.33 21.66 0.34
CA SER A 579 -21.10 21.52 -1.11
C SER A 579 -21.54 20.14 -1.60
N VAL A 580 -21.75 20.04 -2.92
CA VAL A 580 -22.08 18.79 -3.61
C VAL A 580 -21.16 18.60 -4.81
N SER A 581 -20.82 17.35 -5.11
CA SER A 581 -20.11 16.99 -6.34
C SER A 581 -20.75 15.76 -6.97
N THR A 582 -20.63 15.65 -8.29
CA THR A 582 -21.02 14.44 -9.02
C THR A 582 -20.12 13.28 -8.62
N ILE A 583 -20.63 12.06 -8.73
CA ILE A 583 -19.83 10.85 -8.50
C ILE A 583 -19.01 10.54 -9.75
N ASP A 584 -17.70 10.44 -9.59
CA ASP A 584 -16.84 9.84 -10.60
C ASP A 584 -16.81 8.32 -10.41
N TYR A 585 -17.49 7.62 -11.33
CA TYR A 585 -17.61 6.17 -11.30
C TYR A 585 -16.27 5.45 -11.50
N SER A 586 -15.31 6.06 -12.20
CA SER A 586 -14.01 5.43 -12.45
C SER A 586 -13.21 5.34 -11.16
N THR A 587 -12.99 6.48 -10.49
CA THR A 587 -12.34 6.56 -9.18
C THR A 587 -13.08 5.73 -8.13
N GLU A 588 -14.41 5.76 -8.13
CA GLU A 588 -15.19 4.98 -7.16
C GLU A 588 -15.08 3.47 -7.36
N SER A 589 -15.01 3.01 -8.62
CA SER A 589 -14.86 1.59 -8.92
C SER A 589 -13.53 1.02 -8.40
N VAL A 590 -12.45 1.80 -8.50
CA VAL A 590 -11.13 1.42 -7.96
C VAL A 590 -11.18 1.33 -6.45
N ARG A 591 -11.75 2.35 -5.79
CA ARG A 591 -11.92 2.37 -4.32
C ARG A 591 -12.73 1.18 -3.83
N LEU A 592 -13.83 0.85 -4.51
CA LEU A 592 -14.66 -0.31 -4.15
C LEU A 592 -13.93 -1.63 -4.42
N ALA A 593 -13.15 -1.73 -5.49
CA ALA A 593 -12.36 -2.92 -5.79
C ALA A 593 -11.28 -3.17 -4.72
N GLU A 594 -10.59 -2.13 -4.26
CA GLU A 594 -9.65 -2.22 -3.14
C GLU A 594 -10.33 -2.63 -1.84
N LEU A 595 -11.50 -2.04 -1.56
CA LEU A 595 -12.30 -2.41 -0.40
C LEU A 595 -12.69 -3.89 -0.47
N ILE A 596 -13.17 -4.38 -1.61
CA ILE A 596 -13.53 -5.79 -1.81
C ILE A 596 -12.31 -6.71 -1.63
N LYS A 597 -11.14 -6.35 -2.20
CA LYS A 597 -9.88 -7.10 -2.01
C LYS A 597 -9.51 -7.25 -0.54
N SER A 598 -9.78 -6.25 0.29
CA SER A 598 -9.52 -6.34 1.74
C SER A 598 -10.36 -7.41 2.45
N TYR A 599 -11.48 -7.83 1.84
CA TYR A 599 -12.35 -8.89 2.33
C TYR A 599 -12.09 -10.26 1.70
N GLU A 600 -11.09 -10.43 0.80
CA GLU A 600 -10.70 -11.75 0.28
C GLU A 600 -10.10 -12.60 1.42
N ILE A 601 -11.01 -13.18 2.20
CA ILE A 601 -10.84 -14.41 2.93
C ILE A 601 -10.69 -15.48 1.86
N SER A 602 -9.48 -15.96 1.66
CA SER A 602 -9.21 -17.21 0.95
C SER A 602 -8.25 -18.02 1.78
#